data_AF-A0A1J3FEL2-F1
#
_entry.id   AF-A0A1J3FEL2-F1
#
_cell.length_a   1.000
_cell.length_b   1.000
_cell.length_c   1.000
_cell.angle_alpha   90.00
_cell.angle_beta   90.00
_cell.angle_gamma   90.00
#
_symmetry.space_group_name_H-M   'P 1'
#
loop_
_entity.id
_entity.type
_entity.pdbx_description
1 polymer ?
#
loop_
_entity_poly.entity_id
_entity_poly.type
_entity_poly.pdbx_seq_one_letter_code
_entity_poly.pdbx_strand_id
1 'polypeptide(L)'
;LILLLGVIASNSDKAHKKIKRRINMKSHLVFIPFSGISHLRSAVEMAKLLVEQDDRLSVTVLILPSRFGDEAASSPYVAALSAAPNDRLRYEIISGGDQQNAEPTWIDIHIENQKQKVRRAVAKLDSSTL
;
A
#
# COMPACT_ATOMS: atom_id res chain seq x y z
N LEU A 1 24.75 43.84 -17.57
CA LEU A 1 23.72 43.20 -18.43
C LEU A 1 23.93 41.68 -18.55
N ILE A 2 25.12 41.20 -18.95
CA ILE A 2 25.42 39.75 -19.12
C ILE A 2 25.19 38.93 -17.82
N LEU A 3 25.70 39.40 -16.68
CA LEU A 3 25.53 38.72 -15.39
C LEU A 3 24.06 38.62 -14.97
N LEU A 4 23.26 39.65 -15.25
CA LEU A 4 21.83 39.69 -14.90
C LEU A 4 21.04 38.66 -15.72
N LEU A 5 21.31 38.56 -17.02
CA LEU A 5 20.69 37.56 -17.90
C LEU A 5 21.05 36.13 -17.47
N GLY A 6 22.31 35.89 -17.07
CA GLY A 6 22.75 34.59 -16.57
C GLY A 6 22.05 34.16 -15.28
N VAL A 7 21.81 35.09 -14.34
CA VAL A 7 21.06 34.81 -13.11
C VAL A 7 19.59 34.49 -13.41
N ILE A 8 18.96 35.24 -14.32
CA ILE A 8 17.57 35.03 -14.72
C ILE A 8 17.40 33.65 -15.39
N ALA A 9 18.29 33.30 -16.33
CA ALA A 9 18.28 32.00 -16.98
C ALA A 9 18.48 30.85 -15.98
N SER A 10 19.46 30.97 -15.07
CA SER A 10 19.72 29.96 -14.03
C SER A 10 18.52 29.75 -13.09
N ASN A 11 17.81 30.83 -12.73
CA ASN A 11 16.61 30.74 -11.89
C ASN A 11 15.44 30.09 -12.64
N SER A 12 15.26 30.39 -13.93
CA SER A 12 14.24 29.77 -14.78
C SER A 12 14.45 28.24 -14.88
N ASP A 13 15.68 27.79 -15.13
CA ASP A 13 16.00 26.36 -15.25
C ASP A 13 15.78 25.61 -13.95
N LYS A 14 16.16 26.22 -12.81
CA LYS A 14 15.90 25.65 -11.48
C LYS A 14 14.40 25.54 -11.20
N ALA A 15 13.62 26.56 -11.57
CA ALA A 15 12.16 26.53 -11.41
C ALA A 15 11.53 25.44 -12.30
N HIS A 16 11.92 25.35 -13.56
CA HIS A 16 11.46 24.33 -14.51
C HIS A 16 11.77 22.91 -14.00
N LYS A 17 13.01 22.68 -13.55
CA LYS A 17 13.43 21.41 -12.95
C LYS A 17 12.65 21.08 -11.68
N LYS A 18 12.35 22.08 -10.84
CA LYS A 18 11.57 21.90 -9.60
C LYS A 18 10.10 21.57 -9.90
N ILE A 19 9.50 22.22 -10.88
CA ILE A 19 8.14 21.93 -11.35
C ILE A 19 8.10 20.53 -11.96
N LYS A 20 9.05 20.21 -12.85
CA LYS A 20 9.18 18.88 -13.49
C LYS A 20 9.33 17.76 -12.46
N ARG A 21 10.11 17.98 -11.39
CA ARG A 21 10.19 17.03 -10.27
C ARG A 21 8.84 16.84 -9.58
N ARG A 22 8.11 17.93 -9.28
CA ARG A 22 6.81 17.86 -8.60
C ARG A 22 5.73 17.13 -9.41
N ILE A 23 5.70 17.32 -10.73
CA ILE A 23 4.75 16.60 -11.61
C ILE A 23 5.12 15.13 -11.80
N ASN A 24 6.37 14.75 -11.58
CA ASN A 24 6.85 13.37 -11.76
C ASN A 24 6.99 12.59 -10.42
N MET A 25 6.61 13.19 -9.29
CA MET A 25 6.57 12.50 -8.00
C MET A 25 5.46 11.47 -8.02
N LYS A 26 5.81 10.20 -7.89
CA LYS A 26 4.88 9.11 -7.61
C LYS A 26 4.92 8.79 -6.13
N SER A 27 3.75 8.67 -5.50
CA SER A 27 3.62 8.27 -4.12
C SER A 27 3.12 6.82 -4.02
N HIS A 28 3.57 6.13 -2.98
CA HIS A 28 3.11 4.79 -2.64
C HIS A 28 2.51 4.81 -1.24
N LEU A 29 1.27 4.35 -1.11
CA LEU A 29 0.57 4.21 0.17
C LEU A 29 0.37 2.74 0.48
N VAL A 30 0.65 2.34 1.72
CA VAL A 30 0.35 0.99 2.21
C VAL A 30 -0.78 1.06 3.22
N PHE A 31 -1.92 0.44 2.90
CA PHE A 31 -3.02 0.25 3.85
C PHE A 31 -2.79 -1.01 4.69
N ILE A 32 -2.94 -0.86 6.01
CA ILE A 32 -2.84 -1.93 7.00
C ILE A 32 -4.21 -2.01 7.71
N PRO A 33 -5.24 -2.59 7.07
CA PRO A 33 -6.55 -2.70 7.69
C PRO A 33 -6.51 -3.59 8.93
N PHE A 34 -7.43 -3.40 9.85
CA PHE A 34 -7.61 -4.37 10.92
C PHE A 34 -8.04 -5.72 10.34
N SER A 35 -7.68 -6.79 11.04
CA SER A 35 -8.01 -8.17 10.69
C SER A 35 -9.53 -8.39 10.68
N GLY A 36 -10.09 -8.75 9.52
CA GLY A 36 -11.53 -9.02 9.34
C GLY A 36 -12.08 -8.54 7.99
N ILE A 37 -13.10 -9.22 7.47
CA ILE A 37 -13.61 -8.98 6.10
C ILE A 37 -14.27 -7.59 5.93
N SER A 38 -14.95 -7.08 6.97
CA SER A 38 -15.58 -5.76 6.94
C SER A 38 -14.55 -4.64 6.84
N HIS A 39 -13.47 -4.74 7.62
CA HIS A 39 -12.35 -3.80 7.58
C HIS A 39 -11.59 -3.88 6.25
N LEU A 40 -11.37 -5.09 5.73
CA LEU A 40 -10.74 -5.29 4.44
C LEU A 40 -11.55 -4.64 3.31
N ARG A 41 -12.86 -4.94 3.23
CA ARG A 41 -13.73 -4.39 2.17
C ARG A 41 -13.71 -2.86 2.18
N SER A 42 -13.83 -2.24 3.35
CA SER A 42 -13.77 -0.78 3.48
C SER A 42 -12.43 -0.20 3.02
N ALA A 43 -11.31 -0.85 3.36
CA ALA A 43 -9.99 -0.41 2.93
C ALA A 43 -9.81 -0.57 1.40
N VAL A 44 -10.35 -1.63 0.81
CA VAL A 44 -10.33 -1.84 -0.64
C VAL A 44 -11.12 -0.75 -1.38
N GLU A 45 -12.33 -0.43 -0.93
CA GLU A 45 -13.13 0.62 -1.56
C GLU A 45 -12.46 2.00 -1.40
N MET A 46 -11.88 2.29 -0.24
CA MET A 46 -11.08 3.50 -0.05
C MET A 46 -9.87 3.54 -1.00
N ALA A 47 -9.16 2.42 -1.15
CA ALA A 47 -8.00 2.33 -2.04
C ALA A 47 -8.36 2.58 -3.50
N LYS A 48 -9.50 2.03 -3.97
CA LYS A 48 -10.03 2.28 -5.32
C LYS A 48 -10.29 3.77 -5.56
N LEU A 49 -11.00 4.42 -4.65
CA LEU A 49 -11.29 5.85 -4.74
C LEU A 49 -10.01 6.70 -4.78
N LEU A 50 -9.01 6.35 -3.95
CA LEU A 50 -7.75 7.06 -3.90
C LEU A 50 -6.94 6.94 -5.20
N VAL A 51 -6.86 5.75 -5.80
CA VAL A 51 -6.14 5.58 -7.08
C VAL A 51 -6.92 6.19 -8.24
N GLU A 52 -8.25 6.20 -8.21
CA GLU A 52 -9.06 6.89 -9.22
C GLU A 52 -8.88 8.42 -9.14
N GLN A 53 -8.66 8.97 -7.94
CA GLN A 53 -8.58 10.41 -7.73
C GLN A 53 -7.19 11.03 -8.00
N ASP A 54 -6.09 10.34 -7.73
CA ASP A 54 -4.73 10.87 -7.98
C ASP A 54 -3.88 9.88 -8.78
N ASP A 55 -3.67 10.19 -10.06
CA ASP A 55 -2.89 9.36 -11.00
C ASP A 55 -1.43 9.07 -10.60
N ARG A 56 -0.90 9.82 -9.65
CA ARG A 56 0.46 9.65 -9.15
C ARG A 56 0.53 8.77 -7.92
N LEU A 57 -0.62 8.41 -7.35
CA LEU A 57 -0.73 7.54 -6.21
C LEU A 57 -0.86 6.08 -6.66
N SER A 58 -0.06 5.23 -6.03
CA SER A 58 -0.27 3.78 -6.03
C SER A 58 -0.54 3.33 -4.59
N VAL A 59 -1.36 2.31 -4.44
CA VAL A 59 -1.79 1.79 -3.15
C VAL A 59 -1.55 0.29 -3.10
N THR A 60 -0.98 -0.19 -2.00
CA THR A 60 -0.96 -1.61 -1.64
C THR A 60 -1.85 -1.81 -0.42
N VAL A 61 -2.82 -2.72 -0.50
CA VAL A 61 -3.63 -3.13 0.66
C VAL A 61 -3.07 -4.45 1.19
N LEU A 62 -2.65 -4.46 2.47
CA LEU A 62 -2.24 -5.69 3.14
C LEU A 62 -3.48 -6.48 3.58
N ILE A 63 -3.51 -7.76 3.22
CA ILE A 63 -4.56 -8.69 3.63
C ILE A 63 -4.00 -9.52 4.78
N LEU A 64 -4.51 -9.24 5.98
CA LEU A 64 -4.07 -9.87 7.22
C LEU A 64 -4.94 -11.09 7.55
N PRO A 65 -4.34 -12.16 8.13
CA PRO A 65 -5.10 -13.34 8.53
C PRO A 65 -6.10 -12.98 9.63
N SER A 66 -7.24 -13.65 9.65
CA SER A 66 -8.27 -13.45 10.68
C SER A 66 -7.86 -14.14 11.98
N ARG A 67 -8.13 -13.48 13.13
CA ARG A 67 -7.99 -14.11 14.46
C ARG A 67 -8.95 -15.26 14.71
N PHE A 68 -9.94 -15.43 13.83
CA PHE A 68 -10.94 -16.50 13.89
C PHE A 68 -10.65 -17.63 12.88
N GLY A 69 -9.45 -17.65 12.27
CA GLY A 69 -9.04 -18.64 11.25
C GLY A 69 -8.69 -18.00 9.90
N ASP A 70 -8.18 -18.78 8.96
CA ASP A 70 -7.65 -18.28 7.68
C ASP A 70 -8.73 -17.99 6.60
N GLU A 71 -10.00 -18.09 6.99
CA GLU A 71 -11.16 -17.96 6.11
C GLU A 71 -11.24 -16.59 5.42
N ALA A 72 -10.67 -15.55 6.03
CA ALA A 72 -10.61 -14.22 5.44
C ALA A 72 -9.59 -14.12 4.28
N ALA A 73 -8.43 -14.77 4.38
CA ALA A 73 -7.41 -14.77 3.33
C ALA A 73 -7.78 -15.76 2.19
N SER A 74 -8.51 -16.82 2.52
CA SER A 74 -9.01 -17.84 1.57
C SER A 74 -10.41 -17.54 1.01
N SER A 75 -10.95 -16.34 1.25
CA SER A 75 -12.29 -15.96 0.82
C SER A 75 -12.39 -15.81 -0.71
N PRO A 76 -13.53 -16.16 -1.35
CA PRO A 76 -13.82 -15.82 -2.74
C PRO A 76 -13.62 -14.33 -3.08
N TYR A 77 -13.82 -13.46 -2.09
CA TYR A 77 -13.56 -12.03 -2.24
C TYR A 77 -12.09 -11.75 -2.52
N VAL A 78 -11.16 -12.33 -1.74
CA VAL A 78 -9.72 -12.15 -1.93
C VAL A 78 -9.27 -12.74 -3.28
N ALA A 79 -9.80 -13.90 -3.66
CA ALA A 79 -9.53 -14.48 -4.98
C ALA A 79 -9.96 -13.54 -6.13
N ALA A 80 -11.12 -12.89 -5.99
CA ALA A 80 -11.58 -11.91 -6.98
C ALA A 80 -10.69 -10.66 -7.06
N LEU A 81 -10.12 -10.22 -5.94
CA LEU A 81 -9.15 -9.11 -5.93
C LEU A 81 -7.88 -9.46 -6.71
N SER A 82 -7.38 -10.70 -6.58
CA SER A 82 -6.23 -11.18 -7.34
C SER A 82 -6.52 -11.39 -8.83
N ALA A 83 -7.77 -11.68 -9.19
CA ALA A 83 -8.18 -11.93 -10.57
C ALA A 83 -8.35 -10.65 -11.41
N ALA A 84 -8.37 -9.47 -10.79
CA ALA A 84 -8.49 -8.18 -11.46
C ALA A 84 -7.20 -7.35 -11.26
N PRO A 85 -6.14 -7.58 -12.07
CA PRO A 85 -4.89 -6.87 -11.93
C PRO A 85 -5.06 -5.37 -12.17
N ASN A 86 -4.48 -4.57 -11.28
CA ASN A 86 -4.36 -3.13 -11.43
C ASN A 86 -2.90 -2.74 -11.15
N ASP A 87 -2.30 -1.96 -12.03
CA ASP A 87 -0.88 -1.59 -11.95
C ASP A 87 -0.58 -0.69 -10.75
N ARG A 88 -1.58 0.08 -10.32
CA ARG A 88 -1.53 1.07 -9.24
C ARG A 88 -2.22 0.63 -7.96
N LEU A 89 -3.05 -0.42 -8.00
CA LEU A 89 -3.71 -0.99 -6.82
C LEU A 89 -3.32 -2.46 -6.65
N ARG A 90 -2.58 -2.75 -5.58
CA ARG A 90 -2.05 -4.08 -5.29
C ARG A 90 -2.64 -4.64 -4.01
N TYR A 91 -2.71 -5.97 -3.95
CA TYR A 91 -3.16 -6.71 -2.78
C TYR A 91 -2.04 -7.67 -2.37
N GLU A 92 -1.49 -7.51 -1.16
CA GLU A 92 -0.44 -8.39 -0.63
C GLU A 92 -1.04 -9.24 0.50
N ILE A 93 -1.08 -10.54 0.29
CA ILE A 93 -1.57 -11.48 1.31
C ILE A 93 -0.44 -11.81 2.28
N ILE A 94 -0.64 -11.51 3.55
CA ILE A 94 0.25 -11.94 4.62
C ILE A 94 -0.25 -13.29 5.09
N SER A 95 0.46 -14.36 4.76
CA SER A 95 0.12 -15.69 5.24
C SER A 95 0.09 -15.71 6.78
N GLY A 96 -1.02 -16.21 7.34
CA GLY A 96 -0.94 -16.87 8.64
C GLY A 96 0.09 -17.99 8.53
N GLY A 97 0.86 -18.26 9.60
CA GLY A 97 1.62 -19.52 9.60
C GLY A 97 0.65 -20.70 9.60
N ASP A 98 1.17 -21.92 9.66
CA ASP A 98 0.44 -23.20 9.57
C ASP A 98 -0.55 -23.47 10.73
N GLN A 99 -1.09 -22.44 11.38
CA GLN A 99 -2.10 -22.56 12.42
C GLN A 99 -3.50 -22.56 11.80
N GLN A 100 -3.83 -23.66 11.12
CA GLN A 100 -5.20 -23.96 10.69
C GLN A 100 -6.16 -24.21 11.87
N ASN A 101 -5.65 -24.32 13.11
CA ASN A 101 -6.40 -24.62 14.34
C ASN A 101 -6.03 -23.72 15.55
N ALA A 102 -5.77 -22.43 15.35
CA ALA A 102 -5.54 -21.54 16.49
C ALA A 102 -6.86 -21.14 17.16
N GLU A 103 -6.98 -21.42 18.47
CA GLU A 103 -8.02 -20.86 19.34
C GLU A 103 -8.14 -19.33 19.15
N PRO A 104 -9.35 -18.75 19.24
CA PRO A 104 -9.56 -17.32 19.13
C PRO A 104 -8.66 -16.56 20.11
N THR A 105 -7.60 -15.94 19.59
CA THR A 105 -6.61 -15.25 20.41
C THR A 105 -7.08 -13.82 20.68
N TRP A 106 -6.93 -13.30 21.91
CA TRP A 106 -7.27 -11.91 22.28
C TRP A 106 -6.77 -10.87 21.26
N ILE A 107 -7.55 -9.80 21.05
CA ILE A 107 -7.29 -8.80 20.01
C ILE A 107 -5.87 -8.23 20.12
N ASP A 108 -5.43 -7.89 21.33
CA ASP A 108 -4.12 -7.27 21.55
C ASP A 108 -2.97 -8.22 21.20
N ILE A 109 -3.10 -9.50 21.58
CA ILE A 109 -2.12 -10.55 21.25
C ILE A 109 -2.10 -10.78 19.74
N HIS A 110 -3.27 -10.81 19.09
CA HIS A 110 -3.36 -10.94 17.64
C HIS A 110 -2.66 -9.78 16.92
N ILE A 111 -2.91 -8.53 17.34
CA ILE A 111 -2.24 -7.35 16.80
C ILE A 111 -0.72 -7.47 16.97
N GLU A 112 -0.25 -7.83 18.17
CA GLU A 112 1.17 -7.99 18.46
C GLU A 112 1.83 -9.02 17.52
N ASN A 113 1.17 -10.17 17.33
CA ASN A 113 1.65 -11.25 16.46
C ASN A 113 1.74 -10.83 14.98
N GLN A 114 0.96 -9.86 14.52
CA GLN A 114 1.03 -9.38 13.13
C GLN A 114 2.12 -8.34 12.89
N LYS A 115 2.61 -7.63 13.93
CA LYS A 115 3.54 -6.51 13.76
C LYS A 115 4.79 -6.87 12.96
N GLN A 116 5.43 -7.99 13.28
CA GLN A 116 6.65 -8.40 12.58
C GLN A 116 6.38 -8.80 11.13
N LYS A 117 5.23 -9.44 10.86
CA LYS A 117 4.83 -9.85 9.51
C LYS A 117 4.56 -8.64 8.62
N VAL A 118 3.80 -7.67 9.14
CA VAL A 118 3.55 -6.38 8.47
C VAL A 118 4.86 -5.67 8.17
N ARG A 119 5.78 -5.56 9.15
CA ARG A 119 7.09 -4.93 8.94
C ARG A 119 7.89 -5.60 7.81
N ARG A 120 7.90 -6.93 7.76
CA ARG A 120 8.58 -7.69 6.68
C ARG A 120 7.91 -7.47 5.32
N ALA A 121 6.58 -7.50 5.27
CA ALA A 121 5.83 -7.26 4.05
C ALA A 121 6.11 -5.86 3.50
N VAL A 122 6.06 -4.83 4.35
CA VAL A 122 6.36 -3.44 3.96
C VAL A 122 7.81 -3.30 3.48
N ALA A 123 8.78 -3.87 4.20
CA ALA A 123 10.19 -3.81 3.79
C ALA A 123 10.45 -4.43 2.40
N LYS A 124 9.70 -5.48 2.04
CA LYS A 124 9.77 -6.13 0.71
C LYS A 124 9.21 -5.22 -0.40
N LEU A 125 8.22 -4.38 -0.10
CA LEU A 125 7.67 -3.43 -1.06
C LEU A 125 8.68 -2.32 -1.38
N ASP A 126 9.39 -1.83 -0.35
CA ASP A 126 10.44 -0.81 -0.53
C ASP A 126 11.59 -1.32 -1.39
N SER A 127 12.00 -2.59 -1.22
CA SER A 127 13.07 -3.18 -2.02
C SER A 127 12.67 -3.54 -3.45
N SER A 128 11.37 -3.65 -3.75
CA SER A 128 10.85 -3.94 -5.09
C SER A 128 10.69 -2.68 -5.96
N THR A 129 10.99 -1.50 -5.39
CA THR A 129 10.87 -0.19 -6.06
C THR A 129 12.25 0.37 -6.48
N LEU A 130 13.33 -0.41 -6.32
CA LEU A 130 14.70 -0.11 -6.79
C LEU A 130 15.04 -0.85 -8.09
#